data_AF-A0A2V6MIN7-F1
#
_entry.id   AF-A0A2V6MIN7-F1
#
_cell.length_a   1.000
_cell.length_b   1.000
_cell.length_c   1.000
_cell.angle_alpha   90.00
_cell.angle_beta   90.00
_cell.angle_gamma   90.00
#
_symmetry.space_group_name_H-M   'P 1'
#
loop_
_entity.id
_entity.type
_entity.pdbx_description
1 polymer ?
#
loop_
_entity_poly.entity_id
_entity_poly.type
_entity_poly.pdbx_seq_one_letter_code
_entity_poly.pdbx_strand_id
1 'polypeptide(L)'
;MVLLLNNDTEALDAGWLEEMVGWMSIKGVGAVGAKLLYPDHTIQHAGVIVGSHGGLADHIFHRLPEDVIGFNFLTHAARNVSAVTGACMLISKAAFDEVGGFNEDDFGMEYNDVDFCLRLGRAGKRVVFTPQATLLHRNAQSRGKGWRPNEHLSFLRRYPGIKDPYYNENLDLNHMPVAVNPSHFMHRERVGKLKVLMISHNLNLEGAPKVLFDHAAYFASSGGYNVTMVSRKDGPLRGQVEEAGILVRIVEGVLPRPGENTLDYTGRLREIGTNLEAKSYDLVVCNTLTSFWGVVLAGLFNLPAIWHIHESTTLDQFFHFDPVPEGLVESCLASADRIVFQADATRKLFTRYEKGGNFKTISGAIDVGAIDRFREQHSRRSLKVKHGIDPDKIVVSLIGTTCPRKGQLIFVQAIELLQTTWPNDIAKICFVMLGARESPYLHFLRTQLETIRETDTRLIEERHDVFDFYRLTDIFVCASFQESFPRVILESMAFKLPIVTTDVFGIPEILEKNNEEALLVHAGDPLHIARCIKNLVSDPKARE
;
A
#
# COMPACT_ATOMS: atom_id res chain seq x y z
N MET A 1 18.32 36.42 -18.96
CA MET A 1 17.66 35.10 -19.04
C MET A 1 18.73 34.04 -19.19
N VAL A 2 18.47 32.81 -18.78
CA VAL A 2 19.37 31.65 -18.96
C VAL A 2 18.56 30.54 -19.58
N LEU A 3 19.03 29.95 -20.68
CA LEU A 3 18.43 28.77 -21.28
C LEU A 3 19.21 27.54 -20.83
N LEU A 4 18.51 26.61 -20.18
CA LEU A 4 18.97 25.24 -19.99
C LEU A 4 18.47 24.41 -21.17
N LEU A 5 19.40 23.73 -21.83
CA LEU A 5 19.12 22.94 -23.01
C LEU A 5 19.99 21.70 -22.99
N ASN A 6 19.37 20.53 -23.02
CA ASN A 6 20.11 19.28 -23.16
C ASN A 6 20.79 19.22 -24.54
N ASN A 7 21.96 18.56 -24.58
CA ASN A 7 22.79 18.45 -25.77
C ASN A 7 22.22 17.54 -26.87
N ASP A 8 21.14 16.79 -26.58
CA ASP A 8 20.46 15.86 -27.48
C ASP A 8 19.04 16.33 -27.86
N THR A 9 18.84 17.65 -27.88
CA THR A 9 17.61 18.30 -28.31
C THR A 9 17.74 18.95 -29.69
N GLU A 10 16.67 18.91 -30.47
CA GLU A 10 16.57 19.47 -31.81
C GLU A 10 15.26 20.24 -31.95
N ALA A 11 15.32 21.54 -32.23
CA ALA A 11 14.12 22.34 -32.44
C ALA A 11 13.49 22.03 -33.80
N LEU A 12 12.16 21.85 -33.81
CA LEU A 12 11.44 21.47 -35.03
C LEU A 12 11.11 22.67 -35.92
N ASP A 13 10.90 23.83 -35.31
CA ASP A 13 10.50 25.05 -36.00
C ASP A 13 11.41 26.23 -35.66
N ALA A 14 11.61 27.13 -36.63
CA ALA A 14 12.24 28.42 -36.36
C ALA A 14 11.33 29.29 -35.48
N GLY A 15 11.92 30.17 -34.66
CA GLY A 15 11.15 31.04 -33.76
C GLY A 15 10.85 30.42 -32.39
N TRP A 16 11.21 29.15 -32.15
CA TRP A 16 10.91 28.45 -30.90
C TRP A 16 11.46 29.17 -29.65
N LEU A 17 12.64 29.77 -29.74
CA LEU A 17 13.25 30.47 -28.62
C LEU A 17 12.59 31.84 -28.40
N GLU A 18 12.26 32.53 -29.49
CA GLU A 18 11.50 33.78 -29.48
C GLU A 18 10.13 33.59 -28.83
N GLU A 19 9.44 32.48 -29.11
CA GLU A 19 8.19 32.10 -28.44
C GLU A 19 8.38 31.97 -26.92
N MET A 20 9.42 31.25 -26.48
CA MET A 20 9.73 31.11 -25.05
C MET A 20 10.09 32.46 -24.41
N VAL A 21 10.84 33.31 -25.11
CA VAL A 21 11.19 34.66 -24.67
C VAL A 21 9.93 35.53 -24.56
N GLY A 22 8.97 35.38 -25.47
CA GLY A 22 7.67 36.05 -25.42
C GLY A 22 6.97 35.81 -24.09
N TRP A 23 6.86 34.55 -23.66
CA TRP A 23 6.30 34.20 -22.35
C TRP A 23 7.13 34.70 -21.18
N MET A 24 8.47 34.62 -21.27
CA MET A 24 9.37 35.10 -20.22
C MET A 24 9.31 36.63 -20.03
N SER A 25 8.93 37.37 -21.07
CA SER A 25 8.77 38.83 -21.00
C SER A 25 7.60 39.27 -20.09
N ILE A 26 6.65 38.36 -19.82
CA ILE A 26 5.50 38.67 -18.97
C ILE A 26 5.94 38.77 -17.51
N LYS A 27 5.64 39.92 -16.88
CA LYS A 27 5.98 40.17 -15.47
C LYS A 27 5.51 39.03 -14.56
N GLY A 28 6.43 38.54 -13.73
CA GLY A 28 6.16 37.46 -12.77
C GLY A 28 6.32 36.05 -13.33
N VAL A 29 6.72 35.86 -14.59
CA VAL A 29 7.16 34.55 -15.09
C VAL A 29 8.61 34.31 -14.66
N GLY A 30 8.86 33.16 -14.02
CA GLY A 30 10.17 32.74 -13.53
C GLY A 30 10.85 31.71 -14.43
N ALA A 31 10.07 30.83 -15.05
CA ALA A 31 10.54 29.79 -15.97
C ALA A 31 9.53 29.53 -17.09
N VAL A 32 10.03 29.15 -18.26
CA VAL A 32 9.26 28.73 -19.44
C VAL A 32 9.84 27.42 -19.98
N GLY A 33 8.99 26.41 -20.21
CA GLY A 33 9.38 25.12 -20.79
C GLY A 33 8.68 24.85 -22.11
N ALA A 34 9.40 24.18 -23.02
CA ALA A 34 8.92 23.81 -24.34
C ALA A 34 8.18 22.45 -24.34
N LYS A 35 7.43 22.14 -25.39
CA LYS A 35 6.94 20.77 -25.66
C LYS A 35 8.10 19.92 -26.16
N LEU A 36 8.29 18.75 -25.54
CA LEU A 36 9.31 17.80 -25.95
C LEU A 36 8.67 16.53 -26.51
N LEU A 37 9.19 16.07 -27.63
CA LEU A 37 8.78 14.83 -28.29
C LEU A 37 9.90 13.79 -28.24
N TYR A 38 9.50 12.53 -28.16
CA TYR A 38 10.36 11.40 -28.47
C TYR A 38 10.61 11.30 -29.98
N PRO A 39 11.65 10.55 -30.42
CA PRO A 39 11.90 10.29 -31.84
C PRO A 39 10.74 9.59 -32.58
N ASP A 40 9.85 8.90 -31.85
CA ASP A 40 8.65 8.26 -32.40
C ASP A 40 7.43 9.20 -32.45
N HIS A 41 7.65 10.52 -32.28
CA HIS A 41 6.61 11.55 -32.28
C HIS A 41 5.56 11.37 -31.18
N THR A 42 5.89 10.66 -30.10
CA THR A 42 5.09 10.66 -28.89
C THR A 42 5.54 11.76 -27.93
N ILE A 43 4.63 12.27 -27.11
CA ILE A 43 4.91 13.33 -26.13
C ILE A 43 5.83 12.79 -25.04
N GLN A 44 6.93 13.50 -24.80
CA GLN A 44 7.80 13.28 -23.66
C GLN A 44 7.54 14.30 -22.55
N HIS A 45 7.30 15.56 -22.91
CA HIS A 45 6.99 16.60 -21.94
C HIS A 45 5.95 17.57 -22.50
N ALA A 46 4.87 17.75 -21.73
CA ALA A 46 3.84 18.76 -21.97
C ALA A 46 3.47 19.49 -20.65
N GLY A 47 4.45 19.68 -19.76
CA GLY A 47 4.26 20.10 -18.36
C GLY A 47 4.37 18.93 -17.37
N VAL A 48 4.73 19.25 -16.13
CA VAL A 48 4.79 18.30 -15.00
C VAL A 48 3.68 18.63 -13.99
N ILE A 49 2.99 17.60 -13.53
CA ILE A 49 2.04 17.65 -12.41
C ILE A 49 2.70 17.18 -11.13
N VAL A 50 2.24 17.68 -9.98
CA VAL A 50 2.69 17.22 -8.65
C VAL A 50 1.54 16.63 -7.82
N GLY A 51 1.86 15.71 -6.91
CA GLY A 51 0.85 15.03 -6.09
C GLY A 51 0.25 13.77 -6.73
N SER A 52 0.68 13.40 -7.93
CA SER A 52 0.34 12.11 -8.57
C SER A 52 1.03 10.93 -7.87
N HIS A 53 0.59 9.69 -8.11
CA HIS A 53 1.32 8.49 -7.66
C HIS A 53 1.71 8.48 -6.15
N GLY A 54 0.85 9.01 -5.28
CA GLY A 54 1.12 9.05 -3.84
C GLY A 54 1.94 10.26 -3.37
N GLY A 55 1.97 11.36 -4.12
CA GLY A 55 2.62 12.62 -3.71
C GLY A 55 3.77 13.07 -4.62
N LEU A 56 3.99 12.37 -5.72
CA LEU A 56 5.12 12.52 -6.63
C LEU A 56 4.81 13.43 -7.81
N ALA A 57 5.86 13.76 -8.55
CA ALA A 57 5.79 14.51 -9.79
C ALA A 57 5.86 13.59 -11.01
N ASP A 58 5.07 13.88 -12.04
CA ASP A 58 5.07 13.10 -13.28
C ASP A 58 4.78 13.97 -14.52
N HIS A 59 5.22 13.49 -15.67
CA HIS A 59 4.99 14.09 -16.98
C HIS A 59 3.62 13.68 -17.51
N ILE A 60 2.70 14.65 -17.63
CA ILE A 60 1.39 14.37 -18.21
C ILE A 60 1.45 14.14 -19.71
N PHE A 61 0.55 13.30 -20.21
CA PHE A 61 0.44 12.90 -21.62
C PHE A 61 1.66 12.13 -22.16
N HIS A 62 2.55 11.68 -21.28
CA HIS A 62 3.71 10.88 -21.65
C HIS A 62 3.33 9.68 -22.53
N ARG A 63 4.09 9.48 -23.63
CA ARG A 63 3.89 8.43 -24.66
C ARG A 63 2.58 8.48 -25.42
N LEU A 64 1.77 9.53 -25.27
CA LEU A 64 0.64 9.75 -26.17
C LEU A 64 1.12 10.37 -27.50
N PRO A 65 0.37 10.19 -28.60
CA PRO A 65 0.67 10.84 -29.88
C PRO A 65 0.78 12.37 -29.75
N GLU A 66 1.65 13.00 -30.51
CA GLU A 66 1.88 14.45 -30.45
C GLU A 66 0.63 15.31 -30.72
N ASP A 67 -0.30 14.80 -31.53
CA ASP A 67 -1.54 15.43 -31.95
C ASP A 67 -2.72 15.14 -31.00
N VAL A 68 -2.48 14.40 -29.91
CA VAL A 68 -3.52 14.10 -28.93
C VAL A 68 -4.09 15.41 -28.36
N ILE A 69 -5.40 15.61 -28.52
CA ILE A 69 -6.08 16.81 -27.99
C ILE A 69 -5.95 16.86 -26.46
N GLY A 70 -6.01 15.70 -25.82
CA GLY A 70 -5.95 15.57 -24.36
C GLY A 70 -7.18 16.17 -23.66
N PHE A 71 -7.15 16.20 -22.33
CA PHE A 71 -8.15 16.92 -21.55
C PHE A 71 -8.00 18.43 -21.76
N ASN A 72 -9.10 19.16 -22.00
CA ASN A 72 -9.13 20.63 -22.15
C ASN A 72 -8.06 21.23 -23.07
N PHE A 73 -7.65 20.55 -24.15
CA PHE A 73 -6.60 21.02 -25.07
C PHE A 73 -5.27 21.35 -24.38
N LEU A 74 -4.99 20.76 -23.22
CA LEU A 74 -3.83 21.14 -22.41
C LEU A 74 -2.50 20.91 -23.16
N THR A 75 -2.42 19.91 -24.04
CA THR A 75 -1.24 19.63 -24.89
C THR A 75 -0.97 20.69 -25.96
N HIS A 76 -1.95 21.55 -26.26
CA HIS A 76 -1.91 22.53 -27.35
C HIS A 76 -2.08 23.99 -26.87
N ALA A 77 -2.32 24.22 -25.57
CA ALA A 77 -2.44 25.54 -24.98
C ALA A 77 -1.24 25.88 -24.08
N ALA A 78 -0.70 27.09 -24.26
CA ALA A 78 0.26 27.65 -23.31
C ALA A 78 -0.45 27.91 -21.97
N ARG A 79 0.17 27.47 -20.87
CA ARG A 79 -0.49 27.49 -19.55
C ARG A 79 0.51 27.51 -18.41
N ASN A 80 0.05 27.95 -17.25
CA ASN A 80 0.83 27.78 -16.02
C ASN A 80 0.80 26.30 -15.62
N VAL A 81 1.95 25.81 -15.16
CA VAL A 81 2.13 24.44 -14.66
C VAL A 81 2.94 24.48 -13.37
N SER A 82 2.93 23.40 -12.59
CA SER A 82 3.73 23.32 -11.37
C SER A 82 5.22 23.23 -11.66
N ALA A 83 5.58 22.51 -12.72
CA ALA A 83 6.95 22.39 -13.17
C ALA A 83 7.05 22.14 -14.68
N VAL A 84 8.23 22.45 -15.22
CA VAL A 84 8.68 22.08 -16.57
C VAL A 84 10.03 21.39 -16.46
N THR A 85 10.38 20.56 -17.44
CA THR A 85 11.63 19.80 -17.34
C THR A 85 12.87 20.64 -17.68
N GLY A 86 13.99 20.32 -17.04
CA GLY A 86 15.30 20.94 -17.31
C GLY A 86 15.87 20.64 -18.70
N ALA A 87 15.29 19.71 -19.47
CA ALA A 87 15.76 19.38 -20.81
C ALA A 87 15.63 20.54 -21.81
N CYS A 88 14.64 21.42 -21.64
CA CYS A 88 14.55 22.72 -22.32
C CYS A 88 13.77 23.70 -21.44
N MET A 89 14.50 24.54 -20.68
CA MET A 89 13.93 25.49 -19.73
C MET A 89 14.59 26.86 -19.87
N LEU A 90 13.82 27.88 -20.22
CA LEU A 90 14.24 29.27 -20.18
C LEU A 90 13.92 29.85 -18.81
N ILE A 91 14.88 30.52 -18.17
CA ILE A 91 14.79 30.96 -16.78
C ILE A 91 15.13 32.46 -16.67
N SER A 92 14.42 33.16 -15.78
CA SER A 92 14.82 34.50 -15.35
C SER A 92 16.02 34.41 -14.41
N LYS A 93 17.15 35.04 -14.77
CA LYS A 93 18.37 35.02 -13.94
C LYS A 93 18.12 35.56 -12.53
N ALA A 94 17.32 36.63 -12.42
CA ALA A 94 16.94 37.19 -11.13
C ALA A 94 16.12 36.20 -10.30
N ALA A 95 15.18 35.48 -10.92
CA ALA A 95 14.39 34.47 -10.22
C ALA A 95 15.21 33.24 -9.82
N PHE A 96 16.19 32.85 -10.64
CA PHE A 96 17.15 31.78 -10.32
C PHE A 96 17.97 32.12 -9.08
N ASP A 97 18.47 33.35 -8.99
CA ASP A 97 19.24 33.83 -7.84
C ASP A 97 18.37 33.99 -6.59
N GLU A 98 17.13 34.44 -6.76
CA GLU A 98 16.15 34.62 -5.67
C GLU A 98 15.84 33.31 -4.94
N VAL A 99 15.76 32.19 -5.65
CA VAL A 99 15.46 30.88 -5.04
C VAL A 99 16.70 30.06 -4.71
N GLY A 100 17.91 30.56 -5.00
CA GLY A 100 19.17 29.88 -4.70
C GLY A 100 19.56 28.77 -5.68
N GLY A 101 19.10 28.81 -6.93
CA GLY A 101 19.47 27.84 -7.97
C GLY A 101 18.91 26.42 -7.75
N PHE A 102 19.57 25.41 -8.32
CA PHE A 102 19.19 24.00 -8.13
C PHE A 102 19.69 23.44 -6.80
N ASN A 103 18.94 22.51 -6.22
CA ASN A 103 19.31 21.84 -4.97
C ASN A 103 20.02 20.52 -5.28
N GLU A 104 21.32 20.59 -5.54
CA GLU A 104 22.13 19.42 -5.91
C GLU A 104 22.36 18.45 -4.73
N ASP A 105 22.21 18.93 -3.49
CA ASP A 105 22.39 18.12 -2.27
C ASP A 105 21.27 17.08 -2.12
N ASP A 106 20.01 17.48 -2.32
CA ASP A 106 18.85 16.58 -2.22
C ASP A 106 18.43 15.99 -3.58
N PHE A 107 18.67 16.72 -4.68
CA PHE A 107 18.16 16.42 -6.02
C PHE A 107 19.26 16.57 -7.07
N GLY A 108 20.19 15.61 -7.09
CA GLY A 108 21.32 15.64 -8.01
C GLY A 108 20.95 15.30 -9.45
N MET A 109 19.95 14.42 -9.65
CA MET A 109 19.59 13.92 -10.99
C MET A 109 18.09 13.92 -11.26
N GLU A 110 17.27 13.51 -10.30
CA GLU A 110 15.81 13.46 -10.39
C GLU A 110 15.20 14.64 -9.60
N TYR A 111 14.02 15.10 -10.01
CA TYR A 111 13.27 16.17 -9.35
C TYR A 111 13.96 17.53 -9.22
N ASN A 112 15.18 17.72 -9.73
CA ASN A 112 15.91 18.99 -9.63
C ASN A 112 15.15 20.16 -10.28
N ASP A 113 14.62 19.92 -11.47
CA ASP A 113 13.77 20.82 -12.24
C ASP A 113 12.42 21.05 -11.54
N VAL A 114 11.81 19.99 -11.01
CA VAL A 114 10.54 20.06 -10.27
C VAL A 114 10.69 20.87 -8.98
N ASP A 115 11.65 20.55 -8.11
CA ASP A 115 11.91 21.29 -6.86
C ASP A 115 12.21 22.76 -7.14
N PHE A 116 13.01 23.06 -8.16
CA PHE A 116 13.30 24.42 -8.58
C PHE A 116 12.03 25.17 -8.98
N CYS A 117 11.19 24.59 -9.85
CA CYS A 117 9.92 25.18 -10.25
C CYS A 117 8.94 25.37 -9.08
N LEU A 118 8.88 24.43 -8.15
CA LEU A 118 8.04 24.55 -6.95
C LEU A 118 8.53 25.68 -6.02
N ARG A 119 9.84 25.86 -5.86
CA ARG A 119 10.41 27.00 -5.12
C ARG A 119 10.13 28.32 -5.81
N LEU A 120 10.20 28.38 -7.15
CA LEU A 120 9.75 29.55 -7.92
C LEU A 120 8.28 29.87 -7.64
N GLY A 121 7.41 28.85 -7.63
CA GLY A 121 6.00 28.99 -7.28
C GLY A 121 5.77 29.56 -5.88
N ARG A 122 6.51 29.05 -4.88
CA ARG A 122 6.49 29.57 -3.49
C ARG A 122 6.98 31.02 -3.39
N ALA A 123 7.90 31.44 -4.26
CA ALA A 123 8.35 32.83 -4.39
C ALA A 123 7.39 33.71 -5.21
N GLY A 124 6.19 33.21 -5.55
CA GLY A 124 5.16 33.96 -6.29
C GLY A 124 5.46 34.11 -7.78
N LYS A 125 6.38 33.32 -8.35
CA LYS A 125 6.65 33.30 -9.80
C LYS A 125 5.78 32.25 -10.48
N ARG A 126 5.45 32.49 -11.74
CA ARG A 126 4.75 31.54 -12.60
C ARG A 126 5.75 30.72 -13.41
N VAL A 127 5.45 29.44 -13.58
CA VAL A 127 6.14 28.54 -14.50
C VAL A 127 5.18 28.27 -15.65
N VAL A 128 5.63 28.53 -16.89
CA VAL A 128 4.79 28.45 -18.08
C VAL A 128 5.26 27.30 -18.96
N PHE A 129 4.34 26.44 -19.37
CA PHE A 129 4.54 25.51 -20.48
C PHE A 129 4.02 26.16 -21.77
N THR A 130 4.78 26.08 -22.87
CA THR A 130 4.34 26.51 -24.21
C THR A 130 4.49 25.38 -25.23
N PRO A 131 3.40 25.01 -25.93
CA PRO A 131 3.47 24.06 -27.05
C PRO A 131 3.88 24.69 -28.37
N GLN A 132 3.99 26.03 -28.44
CA GLN A 132 4.46 26.74 -29.63
C GLN A 132 5.97 26.57 -29.85
N ALA A 133 6.73 26.30 -28.77
CA ALA A 133 8.10 25.82 -28.88
C ALA A 133 8.09 24.29 -28.77
N THR A 134 8.36 23.59 -29.87
CA THR A 134 8.45 22.12 -29.89
C THR A 134 9.85 21.66 -30.28
N LEU A 135 10.43 20.79 -29.47
CA LEU A 135 11.74 20.19 -29.71
C LEU A 135 11.63 18.66 -29.66
N LEU A 136 12.39 17.99 -30.51
CA LEU A 136 12.64 16.56 -30.43
C LEU A 136 13.79 16.33 -29.45
N HIS A 137 13.56 15.49 -28.44
CA HIS A 137 14.58 15.12 -27.45
C HIS A 137 14.88 13.63 -27.64
N ARG A 138 16.06 13.33 -28.19
CA ARG A 138 16.45 11.97 -28.60
C ARG A 138 16.77 11.02 -27.45
N ASN A 139 16.48 11.48 -26.23
CA ASN A 139 16.51 10.76 -24.97
C ASN A 139 17.78 9.91 -24.81
N ALA A 140 18.84 10.56 -24.33
CA ALA A 140 19.94 10.05 -23.54
C ALA A 140 20.03 8.51 -23.43
N GLN A 141 20.67 7.88 -24.42
CA GLN A 141 21.37 6.60 -24.26
C GLN A 141 22.45 6.65 -23.14
N SER A 142 22.70 7.82 -22.54
CA SER A 142 23.69 8.09 -21.50
C SER A 142 23.15 8.15 -20.07
N ARG A 143 21.82 8.16 -19.85
CA ARG A 143 21.27 8.09 -18.48
C ARG A 143 21.19 6.63 -18.06
N GLY A 144 22.06 6.23 -17.12
CA GLY A 144 21.89 4.97 -16.41
C GLY A 144 20.48 4.93 -15.82
N LYS A 145 19.71 3.89 -16.17
CA LYS A 145 18.38 3.62 -15.62
C LYS A 145 18.48 3.20 -14.16
N GLY A 146 18.96 4.09 -13.29
CA GLY A 146 19.03 3.85 -11.86
C GLY A 146 17.94 4.66 -11.19
N TRP A 147 16.87 3.99 -10.75
CA TRP A 147 15.92 4.54 -9.80
C TRP A 147 16.68 5.01 -8.56
N ARG A 148 16.46 6.27 -8.11
CA ARG A 148 17.16 6.85 -6.96
C ARG A 148 16.20 7.02 -5.77
N PRO A 149 16.05 6.00 -4.91
CA PRO A 149 15.09 6.03 -3.80
C PRO A 149 15.29 7.23 -2.87
N ASN A 150 16.54 7.65 -2.64
CA ASN A 150 16.85 8.76 -1.74
C ASN A 150 16.28 10.10 -2.22
N GLU A 151 16.33 10.38 -3.53
CA GLU A 151 15.82 11.64 -4.09
C GLU A 151 14.28 11.66 -4.03
N HIS A 152 13.65 10.52 -4.33
CA HIS A 152 12.20 10.34 -4.20
C HIS A 152 11.70 10.52 -2.76
N LEU A 153 12.37 9.89 -1.78
CA LEU A 153 12.06 10.06 -0.36
C LEU A 153 12.27 11.50 0.09
N SER A 154 13.32 12.16 -0.39
CA SER A 154 13.59 13.57 -0.10
C SER A 154 12.49 14.48 -0.65
N PHE A 155 12.01 14.20 -1.86
CA PHE A 155 10.88 14.91 -2.45
C PHE A 155 9.60 14.79 -1.61
N LEU A 156 9.21 13.56 -1.24
CA LEU A 156 8.02 13.29 -0.42
C LEU A 156 8.12 13.95 0.97
N ARG A 157 9.31 13.94 1.60
CA ARG A 157 9.55 14.60 2.90
C ARG A 157 9.46 16.12 2.81
N ARG A 158 9.94 16.71 1.71
CA ARG A 158 9.99 18.16 1.50
C ARG A 158 8.63 18.74 1.06
N TYR A 159 7.81 17.93 0.39
CA TYR A 159 6.51 18.33 -0.16
C TYR A 159 5.36 17.40 0.30
N PRO A 160 5.15 17.22 1.62
CA PRO A 160 4.15 16.31 2.14
C PRO A 160 2.73 16.76 1.73
N GLY A 161 1.96 15.85 1.12
CA GLY A 161 0.57 16.10 0.74
C GLY A 161 0.40 17.20 -0.32
N ILE A 162 1.44 17.47 -1.12
CA ILE A 162 1.36 18.47 -2.19
C ILE A 162 0.23 18.13 -3.17
N LYS A 163 -0.55 19.14 -3.53
CA LYS A 163 -1.58 19.07 -4.57
C LYS A 163 -1.21 20.05 -5.67
N ASP A 164 -1.37 19.63 -6.92
CA ASP A 164 -1.13 20.50 -8.07
C ASP A 164 -2.19 21.62 -8.12
N PRO A 165 -1.82 22.91 -8.06
CA PRO A 165 -2.77 24.02 -8.11
C PRO A 165 -3.32 24.28 -9.52
N TYR A 166 -2.68 23.75 -10.56
CA TYR A 166 -3.07 23.93 -11.97
C TYR A 166 -3.85 22.73 -12.51
N TYR A 167 -4.19 21.77 -11.65
CA TYR A 167 -4.92 20.58 -12.02
C TYR A 167 -6.23 20.46 -11.24
N ASN A 168 -7.28 20.00 -11.91
CA ASN A 168 -8.59 19.85 -11.29
C ASN A 168 -8.62 18.56 -10.47
N GLU A 169 -9.03 18.65 -9.20
CA GLU A 169 -9.11 17.51 -8.28
C GLU A 169 -10.10 16.41 -8.73
N ASN A 170 -11.06 16.75 -9.60
CA ASN A 170 -12.01 15.81 -10.20
C ASN A 170 -11.44 15.03 -11.39
N LEU A 171 -10.14 15.13 -11.66
CA LEU A 171 -9.46 14.36 -12.70
C LEU A 171 -8.61 13.26 -12.09
N ASP A 172 -8.56 12.10 -12.73
CA ASP A 172 -7.65 11.02 -12.33
C ASP A 172 -6.23 11.34 -12.80
N LEU A 173 -5.38 11.74 -11.86
CA LEU A 173 -3.96 12.06 -12.08
C LEU A 173 -3.12 10.82 -12.46
N ASN A 174 -3.63 9.60 -12.21
CA ASN A 174 -2.88 8.35 -12.43
C ASN A 174 -3.30 7.65 -13.73
N HIS A 175 -4.21 8.22 -14.53
CA HIS A 175 -4.66 7.63 -15.80
C HIS A 175 -4.44 8.60 -16.97
N MET A 176 -3.80 8.11 -18.05
CA MET A 176 -3.67 8.82 -19.33
C MET A 176 -4.63 8.22 -20.38
N PRO A 177 -5.29 9.02 -21.26
CA PRO A 177 -5.31 10.48 -21.34
C PRO A 177 -6.34 11.07 -20.35
N VAL A 178 -5.93 11.37 -19.12
CA VAL A 178 -6.66 12.14 -18.09
C VAL A 178 -8.19 11.99 -18.14
N ALA A 179 -8.73 11.06 -17.35
CA ALA A 179 -10.18 10.86 -17.26
C ALA A 179 -10.80 11.75 -16.18
N VAL A 180 -12.06 12.16 -16.39
CA VAL A 180 -12.88 12.68 -15.30
C VAL A 180 -13.08 11.55 -14.30
N ASN A 181 -12.86 11.84 -13.02
CA ASN A 181 -13.19 10.97 -11.91
C ASN A 181 -14.63 11.30 -11.45
N PRO A 182 -15.66 10.57 -11.91
CA PRO A 182 -17.06 10.83 -11.54
C PRO A 182 -17.34 10.56 -10.05
N SER A 183 -16.34 10.05 -9.33
CA SER A 183 -16.40 9.63 -7.93
C SER A 183 -15.56 10.53 -7.02
N HIS A 184 -15.18 11.73 -7.47
CA HIS A 184 -14.41 12.65 -6.64
C HIS A 184 -15.26 13.18 -5.47
N PHE A 185 -14.93 12.74 -4.25
CA PHE A 185 -15.61 13.19 -3.03
C PHE A 185 -14.84 14.39 -2.46
N MET A 186 -15.44 15.57 -2.51
CA MET A 186 -14.96 16.69 -1.70
C MET A 186 -15.28 16.41 -0.23
N HIS A 187 -14.25 16.41 0.62
CA HIS A 187 -14.43 16.48 2.06
C HIS A 187 -15.12 17.80 2.39
N ARG A 188 -16.44 17.79 2.54
CA ARG A 188 -17.15 18.92 3.15
C ARG A 188 -16.89 18.90 4.64
N GLU A 189 -16.58 20.05 5.22
CA GLU A 189 -16.62 20.23 6.67
C GLU A 189 -18.02 19.84 7.15
N ARG A 190 -18.12 18.72 7.87
CA ARG A 190 -19.35 18.30 8.53
C ARG A 190 -19.47 19.09 9.84
N VAL A 191 -20.66 19.61 10.12
CA VAL A 191 -20.98 20.30 11.39
C VAL A 191 -20.89 19.34 12.59
N GLY A 192 -20.97 18.03 12.37
CA GLY A 192 -20.87 17.00 13.41
C GLY A 192 -19.97 15.83 13.03
N LYS A 193 -19.67 15.00 14.02
CA LYS A 193 -18.85 13.78 13.84
C LYS A 193 -19.56 12.77 12.94
N LEU A 194 -18.84 12.20 11.98
CA LEU A 194 -19.34 11.09 11.16
C LEU A 194 -19.48 9.84 12.05
N LYS A 195 -20.69 9.29 12.17
CA LYS A 195 -20.95 8.08 12.95
C LYS A 195 -20.73 6.85 12.07
N VAL A 196 -19.72 6.05 12.38
CA VAL A 196 -19.28 4.92 11.57
C VAL A 196 -19.50 3.61 12.31
N LEU A 197 -20.22 2.68 11.69
CA LEU A 197 -20.40 1.31 12.17
C LEU A 197 -19.38 0.39 11.48
N MET A 198 -18.37 -0.06 12.21
CA MET A 198 -17.31 -0.92 11.68
C MET A 198 -17.56 -2.38 12.05
N ILE A 199 -17.66 -3.27 11.07
CA ILE A 199 -18.03 -4.67 11.24
C ILE A 199 -16.81 -5.56 11.06
N SER A 200 -16.48 -6.35 12.08
CA SER A 200 -15.49 -7.43 12.05
C SER A 200 -16.15 -8.80 12.17
N HIS A 201 -15.47 -9.84 11.68
CA HIS A 201 -15.92 -11.22 11.83
C HIS A 201 -15.55 -11.85 13.19
N ASN A 202 -14.50 -11.33 13.85
CA ASN A 202 -14.11 -11.66 15.22
C ASN A 202 -13.24 -10.52 15.82
N LEU A 203 -12.90 -10.59 17.11
CA LEU A 203 -11.97 -9.69 17.79
C LEU A 203 -10.68 -10.42 18.22
N ASN A 204 -10.17 -11.32 17.39
CA ASN A 204 -8.89 -11.98 17.64
C ASN A 204 -7.71 -11.14 17.14
N LEU A 205 -6.48 -11.49 17.51
CA LEU A 205 -5.25 -10.78 17.10
C LEU A 205 -4.77 -11.15 15.69
N GLU A 206 -5.71 -11.30 14.77
CA GLU A 206 -5.47 -11.61 13.35
C GLU A 206 -5.25 -10.34 12.52
N GLY A 207 -4.71 -10.49 11.30
CA GLY A 207 -4.42 -9.37 10.42
C GLY A 207 -5.64 -8.49 10.12
N ALA A 208 -6.75 -9.09 9.66
CA ALA A 208 -7.92 -8.31 9.25
C ALA A 208 -8.62 -7.55 10.40
N PRO A 209 -8.88 -8.14 11.59
CA PRO A 209 -9.36 -7.39 12.75
C PRO A 209 -8.40 -6.29 13.21
N LYS A 210 -7.08 -6.54 13.20
CA LYS A 210 -6.08 -5.51 13.54
C LYS A 210 -6.09 -4.33 12.57
N VAL A 211 -6.18 -4.57 11.26
CA VAL A 211 -6.32 -3.49 10.26
C VAL A 211 -7.56 -2.64 10.54
N LEU A 212 -8.70 -3.29 10.84
CA LEU A 212 -9.91 -2.55 11.16
C LEU A 212 -9.76 -1.73 12.44
N PHE A 213 -9.11 -2.29 13.47
CA PHE A 213 -8.80 -1.57 14.71
C PHE A 213 -7.88 -0.37 14.48
N ASP A 214 -6.81 -0.51 13.70
CA ASP A 214 -5.90 0.60 13.40
C ASP A 214 -6.66 1.77 12.74
N HIS A 215 -7.54 1.46 11.78
CA HIS A 215 -8.42 2.46 11.18
C HIS A 215 -9.38 3.07 12.20
N ALA A 216 -10.04 2.24 13.01
CA ALA A 216 -10.99 2.69 14.01
C ALA A 216 -10.33 3.63 15.05
N ALA A 217 -9.14 3.28 15.55
CA ALA A 217 -8.37 4.05 16.51
C ALA A 217 -7.89 5.39 15.91
N TYR A 218 -7.44 5.37 14.65
CA TYR A 218 -7.11 6.60 13.94
C TYR A 218 -8.33 7.53 13.78
N PHE A 219 -9.47 6.99 13.36
CA PHE A 219 -10.68 7.80 13.21
C PHE A 219 -11.20 8.34 14.55
N ALA A 220 -11.21 7.52 15.60
CA ALA A 220 -11.62 7.93 16.94
C ALA A 220 -10.74 9.08 17.48
N SER A 221 -9.42 9.03 17.24
CA SER A 221 -8.48 10.06 17.70
C SER A 221 -8.45 11.32 16.83
N SER A 222 -8.80 11.23 15.54
CA SER A 222 -8.80 12.38 14.61
C SER A 222 -9.87 13.46 14.88
N GLY A 223 -10.80 13.22 15.81
CA GLY A 223 -11.81 14.18 16.26
C GLY A 223 -13.05 14.32 15.35
N GLY A 224 -12.97 13.91 14.08
CA GLY A 224 -14.06 14.02 13.08
C GLY A 224 -15.06 12.86 13.07
N TYR A 225 -14.85 11.81 13.89
CA TYR A 225 -15.60 10.56 13.80
C TYR A 225 -16.09 10.08 15.17
N ASN A 226 -17.21 9.36 15.15
CA ASN A 226 -17.67 8.52 16.26
C ASN A 226 -17.76 7.09 15.75
N VAL A 227 -16.93 6.20 16.28
CA VAL A 227 -16.78 4.84 15.76
C VAL A 227 -17.41 3.86 16.75
N THR A 228 -18.24 2.96 16.24
CA THR A 228 -18.71 1.77 16.95
C THR A 228 -18.19 0.55 16.20
N MET A 229 -17.57 -0.39 16.92
CA MET A 229 -17.16 -1.68 16.37
C MET A 229 -18.20 -2.76 16.69
N VAL A 230 -18.62 -3.50 15.68
CA VAL A 230 -19.52 -4.64 15.79
C VAL A 230 -18.75 -5.89 15.39
N SER A 231 -18.92 -6.98 16.16
CA SER A 231 -18.27 -8.25 15.85
C SER A 231 -19.21 -9.43 16.06
N ARG A 232 -19.00 -10.51 15.29
CA ARG A 232 -19.74 -11.76 15.48
C ARG A 232 -19.28 -12.58 16.68
N LYS A 233 -18.01 -12.43 17.04
CA LYS A 233 -17.35 -13.16 18.11
C LYS A 233 -16.47 -12.20 18.88
N ASP A 234 -16.53 -12.31 20.21
CA ASP A 234 -15.62 -11.58 21.09
C ASP A 234 -14.18 -12.13 20.94
N GLY A 235 -13.22 -11.46 21.57
CA GLY A 235 -11.82 -11.87 21.51
C GLY A 235 -10.86 -10.89 22.19
N PRO A 236 -9.56 -11.25 22.27
CA PRO A 236 -8.54 -10.51 23.01
C PRO A 236 -8.30 -9.06 22.53
N LEU A 237 -8.68 -8.72 21.29
CA LEU A 237 -8.54 -7.36 20.76
C LEU A 237 -9.53 -6.37 21.42
N ARG A 238 -10.61 -6.86 22.04
CA ARG A 238 -11.65 -6.02 22.65
C ARG A 238 -11.09 -4.99 23.63
N GLY A 239 -10.16 -5.39 24.50
CA GLY A 239 -9.56 -4.47 25.48
C GLY A 239 -8.90 -3.26 24.82
N GLN A 240 -8.13 -3.48 23.74
CA GLN A 240 -7.47 -2.40 23.00
C GLN A 240 -8.48 -1.48 22.28
N VAL A 241 -9.60 -2.05 21.80
CA VAL A 241 -10.68 -1.29 21.16
C VAL A 241 -11.39 -0.39 22.18
N GLU A 242 -11.75 -0.93 23.34
CA GLU A 242 -12.42 -0.17 24.40
C GLU A 242 -11.49 0.87 25.05
N GLU A 243 -10.20 0.57 25.24
CA GLU A 243 -9.17 1.52 25.69
C GLU A 243 -9.01 2.71 24.73
N ALA A 244 -9.20 2.49 23.44
CA ALA A 244 -9.23 3.55 22.42
C ALA A 244 -10.54 4.38 22.43
N GLY A 245 -11.45 4.12 23.38
CA GLY A 245 -12.72 4.83 23.52
C GLY A 245 -13.78 4.42 22.50
N ILE A 246 -13.63 3.25 21.86
CA ILE A 246 -14.53 2.75 20.83
C ILE A 246 -15.52 1.77 21.47
N LEU A 247 -16.82 1.99 21.23
CA LEU A 247 -17.86 1.08 21.70
C LEU A 247 -17.81 -0.24 20.93
N VAL A 248 -17.81 -1.38 21.64
CA VAL A 248 -17.87 -2.72 21.06
C VAL A 248 -19.25 -3.34 21.26
N ARG A 249 -19.84 -3.91 20.20
CA ARG A 249 -21.08 -4.68 20.25
C ARG A 249 -20.89 -6.07 19.64
N ILE A 250 -21.31 -7.10 20.35
CA ILE A 250 -21.30 -8.47 19.84
C ILE A 250 -22.69 -8.80 19.28
N VAL A 251 -22.75 -9.32 18.05
CA VAL A 251 -24.00 -9.71 17.38
C VAL A 251 -23.92 -11.14 16.88
N GLU A 252 -24.94 -11.92 17.19
CA GLU A 252 -25.04 -13.31 16.75
C GLU A 252 -26.10 -13.46 15.67
N GLY A 253 -26.05 -14.60 14.96
CA GLY A 253 -27.04 -14.89 13.92
C GLY A 253 -27.09 -13.76 12.89
N VAL A 254 -25.98 -13.47 12.22
CA VAL A 254 -25.93 -12.51 11.09
C VAL A 254 -25.73 -13.19 9.74
N LEU A 255 -25.28 -14.45 9.74
CA LEU A 255 -25.19 -15.24 8.52
C LEU A 255 -26.52 -15.92 8.18
N PRO A 256 -26.76 -16.22 6.90
CA PRO A 256 -27.85 -17.10 6.47
C PRO A 256 -27.75 -18.47 7.15
N ARG A 257 -28.91 -19.05 7.49
CA ARG A 257 -29.00 -20.43 7.97
C ARG A 257 -29.31 -21.38 6.81
N PRO A 258 -28.87 -22.65 6.86
CA PRO A 258 -29.24 -23.63 5.83
C PRO A 258 -30.76 -23.71 5.65
N GLY A 259 -31.24 -23.55 4.41
CA GLY A 259 -32.67 -23.57 4.07
C GLY A 259 -33.45 -22.29 4.41
N GLU A 260 -32.81 -21.25 4.93
CA GLU A 260 -33.46 -19.96 5.20
C GLU A 260 -33.72 -19.19 3.89
N ASN A 261 -34.94 -18.69 3.73
CA ASN A 261 -35.28 -17.85 2.59
C ASN A 261 -34.84 -16.39 2.81
N THR A 262 -34.81 -15.62 1.72
CA THR A 262 -34.35 -14.22 1.75
C THR A 262 -35.20 -13.31 2.65
N LEU A 263 -36.50 -13.55 2.78
CA LEU A 263 -37.39 -12.73 3.62
C LEU A 263 -37.09 -12.92 5.10
N ASP A 264 -36.89 -14.16 5.54
CA ASP A 264 -36.54 -14.48 6.92
C ASP A 264 -35.14 -13.95 7.27
N TYR A 265 -34.18 -14.13 6.37
CA TYR A 265 -32.82 -13.62 6.53
C TYR A 265 -32.79 -12.09 6.69
N THR A 266 -33.46 -11.37 5.78
CA THR A 266 -33.53 -9.90 5.82
C THR A 266 -34.38 -9.39 6.99
N GLY A 267 -35.42 -10.12 7.39
CA GLY A 267 -36.22 -9.83 8.58
C GLY A 267 -35.37 -9.86 9.85
N ARG A 268 -34.56 -10.90 10.02
CA ARG A 268 -33.61 -11.04 11.14
C ARG A 268 -32.53 -9.96 11.13
N LEU A 269 -31.96 -9.63 9.96
CA LEU A 269 -31.01 -8.52 9.87
C LEU A 269 -31.64 -7.16 10.18
N ARG A 270 -32.93 -6.96 9.85
CA ARG A 270 -33.67 -5.75 10.20
C ARG A 270 -33.88 -5.63 11.72
N GLU A 271 -34.16 -6.73 12.40
CA GLU A 271 -34.23 -6.77 13.87
C GLU A 271 -32.87 -6.42 14.50
N ILE A 272 -31.79 -7.05 14.02
CA ILE A 272 -30.42 -6.76 14.49
C ILE A 272 -30.07 -5.28 14.26
N GLY A 273 -30.34 -4.75 13.07
CA GLY A 273 -30.09 -3.34 12.78
C GLY A 273 -30.95 -2.38 13.62
N THR A 274 -32.16 -2.78 14.00
CA THR A 274 -33.01 -1.99 14.92
C THR A 274 -32.39 -1.96 16.33
N ASN A 275 -31.94 -3.10 16.83
CA ASN A 275 -31.27 -3.21 18.14
C ASN A 275 -29.91 -2.51 18.19
N LEU A 276 -29.22 -2.40 17.05
CA LEU A 276 -28.01 -1.61 16.89
C LEU A 276 -28.28 -0.11 16.73
N GLU A 277 -29.54 0.31 16.61
CA GLU A 277 -29.93 1.67 16.23
C GLU A 277 -29.29 2.11 14.91
N ALA A 278 -29.32 1.24 13.88
CA ALA A 278 -28.60 1.42 12.62
C ALA A 278 -28.85 2.78 11.95
N LYS A 279 -30.08 3.31 12.00
CA LYS A 279 -30.43 4.65 11.47
C LYS A 279 -29.66 5.81 12.10
N SER A 280 -29.03 5.59 13.25
CA SER A 280 -28.23 6.61 13.93
C SER A 280 -26.84 6.77 13.32
N TYR A 281 -26.37 5.82 12.51
CA TYR A 281 -25.06 5.87 11.83
C TYR A 281 -25.17 6.54 10.47
N ASP A 282 -24.03 7.06 9.99
CA ASP A 282 -23.88 7.68 8.68
C ASP A 282 -23.27 6.73 7.64
N LEU A 283 -22.57 5.68 8.09
CA LEU A 283 -21.75 4.81 7.25
C LEU A 283 -21.57 3.43 7.89
N VAL A 284 -21.64 2.37 7.08
CA VAL A 284 -21.26 1.01 7.46
C VAL A 284 -19.95 0.63 6.77
N VAL A 285 -18.98 0.12 7.54
CA VAL A 285 -17.71 -0.41 7.02
C VAL A 285 -17.64 -1.89 7.33
N CYS A 286 -17.68 -2.72 6.30
CA CYS A 286 -17.59 -4.18 6.41
C CYS A 286 -16.15 -4.62 6.20
N ASN A 287 -15.62 -5.48 7.07
CA ASN A 287 -14.24 -5.95 7.00
C ASN A 287 -14.23 -7.47 6.86
N THR A 288 -13.62 -7.99 5.78
CA THR A 288 -13.60 -9.39 5.30
C THR A 288 -14.80 -9.82 4.48
N LEU A 289 -14.63 -10.86 3.63
CA LEU A 289 -15.73 -11.47 2.87
C LEU A 289 -16.89 -11.95 3.76
N THR A 290 -16.59 -12.43 4.97
CA THR A 290 -17.61 -12.90 5.94
C THR A 290 -18.49 -11.78 6.52
N SER A 291 -18.15 -10.52 6.27
CA SER A 291 -18.90 -9.34 6.74
C SER A 291 -19.88 -8.80 5.70
N PHE A 292 -20.15 -9.54 4.61
CA PHE A 292 -21.10 -9.15 3.55
C PHE A 292 -22.50 -8.79 4.09
N TRP A 293 -22.91 -9.40 5.21
CA TRP A 293 -24.19 -9.11 5.87
C TRP A 293 -24.33 -7.64 6.29
N GLY A 294 -23.21 -6.94 6.52
CA GLY A 294 -23.20 -5.50 6.79
C GLY A 294 -23.62 -4.67 5.59
N VAL A 295 -23.32 -5.12 4.36
CA VAL A 295 -23.81 -4.48 3.12
C VAL A 295 -25.31 -4.66 2.99
N VAL A 296 -25.83 -5.87 3.29
CA VAL A 296 -27.27 -6.13 3.32
C VAL A 296 -27.96 -5.25 4.36
N LEU A 297 -27.40 -5.16 5.58
CA LEU A 297 -27.91 -4.29 6.65
C LEU A 297 -27.90 -2.82 6.21
N ALA A 298 -26.82 -2.32 5.61
CA ALA A 298 -26.75 -0.95 5.13
C ALA A 298 -27.87 -0.64 4.11
N GLY A 299 -28.12 -1.56 3.17
CA GLY A 299 -29.23 -1.45 2.22
C GLY A 299 -30.61 -1.42 2.89
N LEU A 300 -30.85 -2.24 3.92
CA LEU A 300 -32.11 -2.26 4.67
C LEU A 300 -32.40 -0.94 5.42
N PHE A 301 -31.35 -0.19 5.76
CA PHE A 301 -31.46 1.07 6.50
C PHE A 301 -31.11 2.31 5.66
N ASN A 302 -30.92 2.15 4.35
CA ASN A 302 -30.55 3.22 3.42
C ASN A 302 -29.28 3.98 3.84
N LEU A 303 -28.26 3.22 4.25
CA LEU A 303 -26.94 3.71 4.64
C LEU A 303 -25.92 3.38 3.54
N PRO A 304 -24.92 4.24 3.30
CA PRO A 304 -23.81 3.87 2.44
C PRO A 304 -22.95 2.78 3.08
N ALA A 305 -22.34 1.94 2.26
CA ALA A 305 -21.49 0.84 2.66
C ALA A 305 -20.12 0.87 1.97
N ILE A 306 -19.06 0.77 2.79
CA ILE A 306 -17.71 0.43 2.33
C ILE A 306 -17.44 -1.02 2.71
N TRP A 307 -16.93 -1.81 1.78
CA TRP A 307 -16.56 -3.20 2.06
C TRP A 307 -15.07 -3.44 1.77
N HIS A 308 -14.31 -3.68 2.82
CA HIS A 308 -12.88 -3.95 2.77
C HIS A 308 -12.63 -5.47 2.73
N ILE A 309 -12.13 -5.96 1.60
CA ILE A 309 -11.88 -7.39 1.35
C ILE A 309 -10.39 -7.68 1.48
N HIS A 310 -10.07 -8.70 2.29
CA HIS A 310 -8.69 -9.12 2.60
C HIS A 310 -8.32 -10.46 1.99
N GLU A 311 -9.30 -11.18 1.47
CA GLU A 311 -9.15 -12.57 1.05
C GLU A 311 -8.84 -12.66 -0.45
N SER A 312 -7.64 -13.14 -0.80
CA SER A 312 -7.21 -13.34 -2.19
C SER A 312 -7.71 -14.65 -2.78
N THR A 313 -9.02 -14.88 -2.78
CA THR A 313 -9.68 -16.11 -3.24
C THR A 313 -10.96 -15.78 -4.00
N THR A 314 -11.44 -16.73 -4.81
CA THR A 314 -12.76 -16.61 -5.43
C THR A 314 -13.88 -16.85 -4.41
N LEU A 315 -15.08 -16.35 -4.70
CA LEU A 315 -16.27 -16.58 -3.87
C LEU A 315 -16.58 -18.07 -3.75
N ASP A 316 -16.49 -18.82 -4.85
CA ASP A 316 -16.76 -20.26 -4.89
C ASP A 316 -15.84 -21.04 -3.96
N GLN A 317 -14.55 -20.69 -3.93
CA GLN A 317 -13.57 -21.32 -3.04
C GLN A 317 -13.79 -20.92 -1.58
N PHE A 318 -14.13 -19.64 -1.33
CA PHE A 318 -14.28 -19.12 0.02
C PHE A 318 -15.52 -19.69 0.73
N PHE A 319 -16.66 -19.72 0.03
CA PHE A 319 -17.94 -20.18 0.58
C PHE A 319 -18.20 -21.68 0.33
N HIS A 320 -17.18 -22.44 -0.09
CA HIS A 320 -17.32 -23.88 -0.36
C HIS A 320 -17.82 -24.67 0.86
N PHE A 321 -17.24 -24.40 2.04
CA PHE A 321 -17.57 -25.10 3.29
C PHE A 321 -18.69 -24.43 4.10
N ASP A 322 -18.95 -23.15 3.85
CA ASP A 322 -19.98 -22.35 4.51
C ASP A 322 -20.90 -21.73 3.43
N PRO A 323 -21.74 -22.54 2.76
CA PRO A 323 -22.50 -22.10 1.62
C PRO A 323 -23.51 -21.02 2.01
N VAL A 324 -23.58 -20.00 1.16
CA VAL A 324 -24.52 -18.87 1.24
C VAL A 324 -25.53 -18.98 0.11
N PRO A 325 -26.73 -18.36 0.22
CA PRO A 325 -27.69 -18.31 -0.87
C PRO A 325 -27.05 -17.80 -2.16
N GLU A 326 -27.36 -18.46 -3.28
CA GLU A 326 -26.81 -18.13 -4.59
C GLU A 326 -27.06 -16.66 -4.96
N GLY A 327 -26.03 -15.98 -5.47
CA GLY A 327 -26.12 -14.59 -5.89
C GLY A 327 -26.14 -13.56 -4.76
N LEU A 328 -26.24 -13.97 -3.48
CA LEU A 328 -26.33 -13.03 -2.36
C LEU A 328 -25.07 -12.17 -2.22
N VAL A 329 -23.90 -12.81 -2.23
CA VAL A 329 -22.62 -12.10 -2.04
C VAL A 329 -22.28 -11.28 -3.28
N GLU A 330 -22.59 -11.79 -4.46
CA GLU A 330 -22.47 -11.08 -5.74
C GLU A 330 -23.35 -9.82 -5.75
N SER A 331 -24.58 -9.89 -5.24
CA SER A 331 -25.46 -8.73 -5.12
C SER A 331 -24.91 -7.70 -4.12
N CYS A 332 -24.20 -8.13 -3.07
CA CYS A 332 -23.51 -7.24 -2.15
C CYS A 332 -22.32 -6.55 -2.85
N LEU A 333 -21.55 -7.27 -3.68
CA LEU A 333 -20.46 -6.70 -4.45
C LEU A 333 -20.95 -5.63 -5.45
N ALA A 334 -22.13 -5.84 -6.02
CA ALA A 334 -22.75 -4.91 -6.95
C ALA A 334 -23.38 -3.68 -6.26
N SER A 335 -23.82 -3.82 -5.00
CA SER A 335 -24.59 -2.78 -4.29
C SER A 335 -23.77 -1.94 -3.31
N ALA A 336 -22.61 -2.42 -2.85
CA ALA A 336 -21.73 -1.62 -2.00
C ALA A 336 -21.21 -0.36 -2.73
N ASP A 337 -21.29 0.80 -2.07
CA ASP A 337 -20.86 2.10 -2.61
C ASP A 337 -19.36 2.13 -2.92
N ARG A 338 -18.56 1.45 -2.08
CA ARG A 338 -17.14 1.21 -2.31
C ARG A 338 -16.71 -0.16 -1.85
N ILE A 339 -15.82 -0.78 -2.62
CA ILE A 339 -15.14 -2.00 -2.23
C ILE A 339 -13.64 -1.73 -2.29
N VAL A 340 -12.97 -1.96 -1.16
CA VAL A 340 -11.55 -1.66 -0.98
C VAL A 340 -10.76 -2.96 -0.92
N PHE A 341 -9.70 -3.02 -1.71
CA PHE A 341 -8.72 -4.11 -1.72
C PHE A 341 -7.35 -3.56 -1.34
N GLN A 342 -6.52 -4.37 -0.67
CA GLN A 342 -5.17 -3.95 -0.29
C GLN A 342 -4.13 -4.15 -1.39
N ALA A 343 -4.44 -4.95 -2.41
CA ALA A 343 -3.57 -5.25 -3.52
C ALA A 343 -4.38 -5.38 -4.81
N ASP A 344 -3.79 -4.98 -5.93
CA ASP A 344 -4.39 -5.12 -7.25
C ASP A 344 -4.53 -6.59 -7.66
N ALA A 345 -3.59 -7.45 -7.25
CA ALA A 345 -3.65 -8.90 -7.44
C ALA A 345 -4.90 -9.50 -6.81
N THR A 346 -5.28 -9.02 -5.61
CA THR A 346 -6.54 -9.43 -4.95
C THR A 346 -7.73 -8.85 -5.70
N ARG A 347 -7.74 -7.54 -6.01
CA ARG A 347 -8.83 -6.88 -6.73
C ARG A 347 -9.17 -7.59 -8.05
N LYS A 348 -8.15 -8.03 -8.81
CA LYS A 348 -8.31 -8.72 -10.10
C LYS A 348 -9.16 -9.99 -10.01
N LEU A 349 -9.19 -10.67 -8.86
CA LEU A 349 -10.03 -11.85 -8.65
C LEU A 349 -11.54 -11.51 -8.64
N PHE A 350 -11.88 -10.25 -8.35
CA PHE A 350 -13.26 -9.79 -8.20
C PHE A 350 -13.72 -8.90 -9.36
N THR A 351 -12.85 -8.50 -10.29
CA THR A 351 -13.16 -7.51 -11.34
C THR A 351 -14.43 -7.82 -12.15
N ARG A 352 -14.78 -9.10 -12.31
CA ARG A 352 -16.04 -9.52 -12.96
C ARG A 352 -17.31 -8.98 -12.28
N TYR A 353 -17.22 -8.58 -11.02
CA TYR A 353 -18.33 -8.06 -10.21
C TYR A 353 -18.31 -6.52 -10.07
N GLU A 354 -17.30 -5.84 -10.61
CA GLU A 354 -17.17 -4.38 -10.49
C GLU A 354 -18.35 -3.67 -11.17
N LYS A 355 -18.97 -2.72 -10.45
CA LYS A 355 -20.11 -1.93 -10.94
C LYS A 355 -19.86 -0.44 -10.70
N GLY A 356 -19.97 0.35 -11.77
CA GLY A 356 -19.85 1.81 -11.67
C GLY A 356 -18.51 2.30 -11.11
N GLY A 357 -17.43 1.53 -11.24
CA GLY A 357 -16.13 1.87 -10.67
C GLY A 357 -16.11 1.88 -9.14
N ASN A 358 -16.95 1.05 -8.49
CA ASN A 358 -17.03 0.97 -7.04
C ASN A 358 -15.80 0.30 -6.40
N PHE A 359 -14.90 -0.32 -7.16
CA PHE A 359 -13.70 -0.95 -6.63
C PHE A 359 -12.53 0.05 -6.51
N LYS A 360 -11.76 -0.05 -5.43
CA LYS A 360 -10.55 0.73 -5.21
C LYS A 360 -9.47 -0.11 -4.55
N THR A 361 -8.24 0.13 -4.95
CA THR A 361 -7.06 -0.40 -4.28
C THR A 361 -6.50 0.66 -3.35
N ILE A 362 -6.37 0.33 -2.07
CA ILE A 362 -5.73 1.15 -1.03
C ILE A 362 -4.80 0.22 -0.25
N SER A 363 -3.49 0.38 -0.45
CA SER A 363 -2.47 -0.45 0.18
C SER A 363 -2.56 -0.42 1.70
N GLY A 364 -2.21 -1.55 2.32
CA GLY A 364 -2.14 -1.65 3.77
C GLY A 364 -1.05 -0.73 4.35
N ALA A 365 -1.23 -0.35 5.61
CA ALA A 365 -0.31 0.53 6.34
C ALA A 365 0.02 -0.02 7.73
N ILE A 366 1.15 0.42 8.27
CA ILE A 366 1.64 0.13 9.62
C ILE A 366 2.18 1.40 10.28
N ASP A 367 2.20 1.46 11.61
CA ASP A 367 2.81 2.56 12.35
C ASP A 367 4.33 2.36 12.45
N VAL A 368 5.06 2.86 11.45
CA VAL A 368 6.52 2.82 11.41
C VAL A 368 7.13 3.60 12.58
N GLY A 369 6.50 4.70 13.02
CA GLY A 369 6.99 5.51 14.13
C GLY A 369 6.95 4.75 15.46
N ALA A 370 5.91 3.94 15.70
CA ALA A 370 5.85 3.06 16.87
C ALA A 370 6.94 1.98 16.82
N ILE A 371 7.22 1.41 15.64
CA ILE A 371 8.27 0.41 15.46
C ILE A 371 9.65 1.02 15.71
N ASP A 372 9.94 2.21 15.18
CA ASP A 372 11.23 2.87 15.39
C ASP A 372 11.48 3.18 16.86
N ARG A 373 10.50 3.76 17.57
CA ARG A 373 10.59 3.97 19.03
C ARG A 373 10.85 2.67 19.78
N PHE A 374 10.18 1.58 19.40
CA PHE A 374 10.38 0.28 20.02
C PHE A 374 11.81 -0.25 19.78
N ARG A 375 12.34 -0.10 18.56
CA ARG A 375 13.69 -0.55 18.18
C ARG A 375 14.80 0.22 18.89
N GLU A 376 14.60 1.49 19.17
CA GLU A 376 15.51 2.34 19.95
C GLU A 376 15.58 1.92 21.41
N GLN A 377 14.45 1.50 21.98
CA GLN A 377 14.34 1.12 23.39
C GLN A 377 14.76 -0.33 23.67
N HIS A 378 14.73 -1.21 22.66
CA HIS A 378 14.95 -2.64 22.83
C HIS A 378 16.06 -3.16 21.92
N SER A 379 17.08 -3.79 22.51
CA SER A 379 18.12 -4.48 21.76
C SER A 379 17.70 -5.89 21.38
N ARG A 380 18.18 -6.40 20.24
CA ARG A 380 18.01 -7.81 19.84
C ARG A 380 18.50 -8.76 20.93
N ARG A 381 19.69 -8.51 21.48
CA ARG A 381 20.32 -9.33 22.52
C ARG A 381 19.47 -9.43 23.78
N SER A 382 18.94 -8.31 24.28
CA SER A 382 18.09 -8.29 25.48
C SER A 382 16.78 -9.05 25.29
N LEU A 383 16.19 -8.99 24.10
CA LEU A 383 14.95 -9.72 23.81
C LEU A 383 15.17 -11.21 23.63
N LYS A 384 16.30 -11.64 23.04
CA LYS A 384 16.69 -13.06 23.05
C LYS A 384 16.76 -13.60 24.48
N VAL A 385 17.46 -12.89 25.38
CA VAL A 385 17.54 -13.26 26.81
C VAL A 385 16.16 -13.29 27.47
N LYS A 386 15.32 -12.27 27.25
CA LYS A 386 13.94 -12.19 27.79
C LYS A 386 13.12 -13.44 27.45
N HIS A 387 13.27 -13.95 26.23
CA HIS A 387 12.54 -15.12 25.73
C HIS A 387 13.31 -16.44 25.87
N GLY A 388 14.40 -16.45 26.65
CA GLY A 388 15.20 -17.66 26.92
C GLY A 388 15.89 -18.22 25.68
N ILE A 389 16.18 -17.39 24.68
CA ILE A 389 16.95 -17.73 23.48
C ILE A 389 18.40 -17.35 23.74
N ASP A 390 19.32 -18.24 23.36
CA ASP A 390 20.75 -17.97 23.42
C ASP A 390 21.07 -16.69 22.60
N PRO A 391 21.68 -15.67 23.21
CA PRO A 391 22.07 -14.42 22.55
C PRO A 391 22.88 -14.58 21.26
N ASP A 392 23.66 -15.66 21.17
CA ASP A 392 24.62 -15.88 20.08
C ASP A 392 24.01 -16.74 18.94
N LYS A 393 22.81 -17.30 19.13
CA LYS A 393 22.06 -17.98 18.06
C LYS A 393 21.46 -17.01 17.06
N ILE A 394 21.42 -17.39 15.79
CA ILE A 394 20.68 -16.71 14.73
C ILE A 394 19.20 -17.12 14.86
N VAL A 395 18.30 -16.15 14.97
CA VAL A 395 16.86 -16.45 15.08
C VAL A 395 16.18 -16.33 13.72
N VAL A 396 15.55 -17.42 13.29
CA VAL A 396 14.75 -17.47 12.05
C VAL A 396 13.27 -17.59 12.43
N SER A 397 12.48 -16.59 12.08
CA SER A 397 11.10 -16.50 12.55
C SER A 397 10.07 -16.56 11.43
N LEU A 398 9.01 -17.32 11.65
CA LEU A 398 7.74 -17.23 10.91
C LEU A 398 6.67 -16.71 11.86
N ILE A 399 6.12 -15.53 11.55
CA ILE A 399 5.13 -14.86 12.39
C ILE A 399 3.78 -14.82 11.67
N GLY A 400 2.74 -15.33 12.31
CA GLY A 400 1.37 -15.28 11.81
C GLY A 400 0.51 -16.43 12.32
N THR A 401 -0.81 -16.23 12.29
CA THR A 401 -1.80 -17.23 12.75
C THR A 401 -1.55 -18.60 12.12
N THR A 402 -1.59 -19.67 12.91
CA THR A 402 -1.42 -21.04 12.40
C THR A 402 -2.62 -21.51 11.59
N CYS A 403 -2.48 -21.49 10.26
CA CYS A 403 -3.47 -22.03 9.33
C CYS A 403 -2.80 -22.51 8.03
N PRO A 404 -3.37 -23.48 7.29
CA PRO A 404 -2.70 -24.12 6.16
C PRO A 404 -2.14 -23.15 5.12
N ARG A 405 -2.86 -22.05 4.82
CA ARG A 405 -2.44 -21.05 3.83
C ARG A 405 -1.17 -20.28 4.19
N LYS A 406 -0.75 -20.27 5.46
CA LYS A 406 0.41 -19.51 5.96
C LYS A 406 1.73 -20.28 5.87
N GLY A 407 1.67 -21.56 5.46
CA GLY A 407 2.86 -22.32 5.09
C GLY A 407 3.76 -22.76 6.25
N GLN A 408 3.25 -22.84 7.49
CA GLN A 408 4.05 -23.35 8.63
C GLN A 408 4.58 -24.76 8.36
N LEU A 409 3.80 -25.61 7.69
CA LEU A 409 4.25 -26.93 7.28
C LEU A 409 5.46 -26.88 6.34
N ILE A 410 5.46 -25.96 5.37
CA ILE A 410 6.58 -25.79 4.42
C ILE A 410 7.82 -25.29 5.16
N PHE A 411 7.63 -24.42 6.16
CA PHE A 411 8.73 -23.99 7.01
C PHE A 411 9.33 -25.14 7.84
N VAL A 412 8.49 -26.02 8.42
CA VAL A 412 8.97 -27.23 9.12
C VAL A 412 9.74 -28.16 8.17
N GLN A 413 9.23 -28.37 6.94
CA GLN A 413 9.93 -29.16 5.92
C GLN A 413 11.27 -28.53 5.50
N ALA A 414 11.35 -27.20 5.44
CA ALA A 414 12.61 -26.50 5.18
C ALA A 414 13.63 -26.72 6.32
N ILE A 415 13.17 -26.72 7.58
CA ILE A 415 14.03 -27.03 8.74
C ILE A 415 14.53 -28.48 8.69
N GLU A 416 13.67 -29.43 8.31
CA GLU A 416 14.05 -30.84 8.13
C GLU A 416 15.13 -31.01 7.04
N LEU A 417 15.01 -30.28 5.92
CA LEU A 417 16.04 -30.24 4.87
C LEU A 417 17.35 -29.61 5.37
N LEU A 418 17.27 -28.54 6.17
CA LEU A 418 18.45 -27.94 6.81
C LEU A 418 19.14 -28.93 7.76
N GLN A 419 18.37 -29.65 8.56
CA GLN A 419 18.88 -30.62 9.53
C GLN A 419 19.63 -31.76 8.83
N THR A 420 19.06 -32.27 7.73
CA THR A 420 19.62 -33.41 6.99
C THR A 420 20.79 -33.02 6.08
N THR A 421 20.77 -31.81 5.52
CA THR A 421 21.76 -31.38 4.51
C THR A 421 22.90 -30.55 5.09
N TRP A 422 22.65 -29.74 6.12
CA TRP A 422 23.63 -28.81 6.73
C TRP A 422 23.59 -28.84 8.27
N PRO A 423 23.88 -29.99 8.92
CA PRO A 423 23.73 -30.17 10.36
C PRO A 423 24.65 -29.29 11.23
N ASN A 424 25.76 -28.78 10.70
CA ASN A 424 26.65 -27.88 11.46
C ASN A 424 26.10 -26.45 11.53
N ASP A 425 25.35 -26.01 10.52
CA ASP A 425 24.78 -24.67 10.47
C ASP A 425 23.53 -24.58 11.35
N ILE A 426 22.73 -25.66 11.41
CA ILE A 426 21.49 -25.68 12.19
C ILE A 426 21.71 -25.52 13.70
N ALA A 427 22.84 -25.97 14.23
CA ALA A 427 23.19 -25.81 15.64
C ALA A 427 23.29 -24.34 16.10
N LYS A 428 23.56 -23.43 15.15
CA LYS A 428 23.63 -21.98 15.39
C LYS A 428 22.27 -21.29 15.33
N ILE A 429 21.20 -22.01 14.98
CA ILE A 429 19.91 -21.43 14.68
C ILE A 429 18.92 -21.74 15.81
N CYS A 430 18.04 -20.78 16.09
CA CYS A 430 16.79 -20.98 16.82
C CYS A 430 15.64 -20.63 15.88
N PHE A 431 14.73 -21.57 15.64
CA PHE A 431 13.55 -21.35 14.81
C PHE A 431 12.37 -20.96 15.69
N VAL A 432 11.65 -19.89 15.32
CA VAL A 432 10.49 -19.40 16.06
C VAL A 432 9.28 -19.39 15.14
N MET A 433 8.20 -20.05 15.56
CA MET A 433 6.89 -19.95 14.93
C MET A 433 5.93 -19.29 15.91
N LEU A 434 5.57 -18.04 15.65
CA LEU A 434 4.68 -17.25 16.51
C LEU A 434 3.28 -17.17 15.93
N GLY A 435 2.25 -17.35 16.77
CA GLY A 435 0.84 -17.24 16.38
C GLY A 435 0.08 -18.55 16.43
N ALA A 436 0.53 -19.51 17.24
CA ALA A 436 -0.16 -20.77 17.43
C ALA A 436 -1.53 -20.55 18.07
N ARG A 437 -2.54 -21.16 17.45
CA ARG A 437 -3.92 -21.21 17.97
C ARG A 437 -4.49 -22.61 17.80
N GLU A 438 -5.14 -23.10 18.85
CA GLU A 438 -5.76 -24.42 18.86
C GLU A 438 -6.72 -24.58 17.66
N SER A 439 -6.42 -25.59 16.85
CA SER A 439 -7.11 -25.93 15.62
C SER A 439 -6.70 -27.34 15.16
N PRO A 440 -7.50 -28.01 14.31
CA PRO A 440 -7.10 -29.28 13.71
C PRO A 440 -5.75 -29.20 12.97
N TYR A 441 -5.48 -28.05 12.34
CA TYR A 441 -4.20 -27.81 11.67
C TYR A 441 -3.03 -27.70 12.66
N LEU A 442 -3.21 -27.03 13.81
CA LEU A 442 -2.15 -26.96 14.82
C LEU A 442 -1.81 -28.34 15.38
N HIS A 443 -2.82 -29.19 15.60
CA HIS A 443 -2.59 -30.57 16.03
C HIS A 443 -1.77 -31.35 15.01
N PHE A 444 -2.10 -31.24 13.72
CA PHE A 444 -1.30 -31.81 12.65
C PHE A 444 0.12 -31.22 12.60
N LEU A 445 0.28 -29.90 12.76
CA LEU A 445 1.61 -29.26 12.76
C LEU A 445 2.48 -29.77 13.92
N ARG A 446 1.90 -30.00 15.10
CA ARG A 446 2.61 -30.59 16.25
C ARG A 446 3.14 -31.99 15.95
N THR A 447 2.44 -32.82 15.18
CA THR A 447 2.98 -34.15 14.79
C THR A 447 4.14 -34.03 13.82
N GLN A 448 4.15 -33.01 12.95
CA GLN A 448 5.26 -32.75 12.04
C GLN A 448 6.48 -32.18 12.75
N LEU A 449 6.30 -31.42 13.84
CA LEU A 449 7.41 -30.92 14.65
C LEU A 449 8.27 -32.03 15.28
N GLU A 450 7.72 -33.22 15.49
CA GLU A 450 8.47 -34.37 16.02
C GLU A 450 9.61 -34.82 15.09
N THR A 451 9.52 -34.55 13.78
CA THR A 451 10.59 -34.91 12.82
C THR A 451 11.83 -34.03 12.96
N ILE A 452 11.68 -32.84 13.57
CA ILE A 452 12.73 -31.85 13.78
C ILE A 452 13.00 -31.58 15.27
N ARG A 453 12.61 -32.50 16.16
CA ARG A 453 12.72 -32.33 17.62
C ARG A 453 14.15 -32.11 18.15
N GLU A 454 15.16 -32.50 17.37
CA GLU A 454 16.58 -32.32 17.71
C GLU A 454 17.08 -30.89 17.41
N THR A 455 16.22 -30.04 16.82
CA THR A 455 16.50 -28.63 16.55
C THR A 455 15.95 -27.73 17.67
N ASP A 456 16.51 -26.53 17.83
CA ASP A 456 15.93 -25.50 18.70
C ASP A 456 14.77 -24.81 17.98
N THR A 457 13.63 -25.50 17.90
CA THR A 457 12.39 -25.00 17.28
C THR A 457 11.35 -24.70 18.36
N ARG A 458 10.82 -23.48 18.34
CA ARG A 458 9.87 -22.97 19.34
C ARG A 458 8.56 -22.60 18.67
N LEU A 459 7.50 -23.31 19.04
CA LEU A 459 6.13 -22.97 18.66
C LEU A 459 5.51 -22.14 19.79
N ILE A 460 5.19 -20.88 19.50
CA ILE A 460 4.71 -19.89 20.47
C ILE A 460 3.27 -19.52 20.14
N GLU A 461 2.42 -19.52 21.16
CA GLU A 461 1.03 -19.09 21.07
C GLU A 461 0.88 -17.64 20.60
N GLU A 462 -0.33 -17.25 20.25
CA GLU A 462 -0.64 -15.87 19.92
C GLU A 462 -0.34 -14.93 21.11
N ARG A 463 0.30 -13.79 20.82
CA ARG A 463 0.83 -12.85 21.81
C ARG A 463 0.52 -11.41 21.44
N HIS A 464 0.44 -10.54 22.44
CA HIS A 464 0.34 -9.08 22.24
C HIS A 464 1.72 -8.44 22.00
N ASP A 465 2.79 -8.98 22.59
CA ASP A 465 4.17 -8.50 22.50
C ASP A 465 4.87 -8.94 21.19
N VAL A 466 4.19 -8.84 20.05
CA VAL A 466 4.70 -9.31 18.73
C VAL A 466 5.98 -8.58 18.31
N PHE A 467 6.15 -7.31 18.68
CA PHE A 467 7.35 -6.52 18.37
C PHE A 467 8.62 -7.10 18.98
N ASP A 468 8.53 -7.81 20.12
CA ASP A 468 9.66 -8.53 20.68
C ASP A 468 10.22 -9.54 19.66
N PHE A 469 9.32 -10.28 19.01
CA PHE A 469 9.66 -11.35 18.10
C PHE A 469 10.26 -10.82 16.79
N TYR A 470 9.74 -9.71 16.24
CA TYR A 470 10.43 -9.05 15.13
C TYR A 470 11.82 -8.55 15.51
N ARG A 471 11.96 -7.94 16.70
CA ARG A 471 13.25 -7.35 17.09
C ARG A 471 14.30 -8.39 17.46
N LEU A 472 13.92 -9.54 18.02
CA LEU A 472 14.84 -10.64 18.30
C LEU A 472 15.24 -11.43 17.05
N THR A 473 14.47 -11.32 15.96
CA THR A 473 14.69 -12.03 14.70
C THR A 473 15.93 -11.53 13.96
N ASP A 474 16.65 -12.47 13.35
CA ASP A 474 17.76 -12.21 12.44
C ASP A 474 17.38 -12.49 10.97
N ILE A 475 16.47 -13.44 10.70
CA ILE A 475 15.93 -13.73 9.37
C ILE A 475 14.42 -13.96 9.49
N PHE A 476 13.63 -13.22 8.71
CA PHE A 476 12.18 -13.40 8.66
C PHE A 476 11.76 -14.29 7.50
N VAL A 477 10.82 -15.21 7.73
CA VAL A 477 10.28 -16.12 6.72
C VAL A 477 8.76 -15.97 6.61
N CYS A 478 8.28 -15.73 5.39
CA CYS A 478 6.85 -15.80 5.04
C CYS A 478 6.64 -16.86 3.96
N ALA A 479 6.14 -18.03 4.37
CA ALA A 479 5.99 -19.21 3.51
C ALA A 479 4.57 -19.35 2.91
N SER A 480 3.81 -18.25 2.83
CA SER A 480 2.37 -18.30 2.55
C SER A 480 2.04 -18.76 1.12
N PHE A 481 0.93 -19.47 0.97
CA PHE A 481 0.31 -19.78 -0.33
C PHE A 481 -0.60 -18.66 -0.82
N GLN A 482 -1.06 -17.80 0.08
CA GLN A 482 -2.06 -16.79 -0.22
C GLN A 482 -1.98 -15.61 0.76
N GLU A 483 -1.72 -14.41 0.24
CA GLU A 483 -1.71 -13.15 0.99
C GLU A 483 -2.20 -11.97 0.14
N SER A 484 -3.16 -11.19 0.65
CA SER A 484 -3.56 -9.97 -0.05
C SER A 484 -2.48 -8.90 0.06
N PHE A 485 -2.17 -8.43 1.27
CA PHE A 485 -1.10 -7.46 1.50
C PHE A 485 -0.56 -7.70 2.91
N PRO A 486 0.39 -8.64 3.08
CA PRO A 486 0.71 -9.18 4.40
C PRO A 486 1.45 -8.15 5.26
N ARG A 487 0.79 -7.72 6.34
CA ARG A 487 1.38 -6.82 7.35
C ARG A 487 2.71 -7.31 7.90
N VAL A 488 2.90 -8.62 8.01
CA VAL A 488 4.12 -9.20 8.56
C VAL A 488 5.35 -8.91 7.70
N ILE A 489 5.16 -8.70 6.39
CA ILE A 489 6.24 -8.25 5.49
C ILE A 489 6.54 -6.76 5.76
N LEU A 490 5.52 -5.90 5.81
CA LEU A 490 5.70 -4.47 6.12
C LEU A 490 6.40 -4.28 7.48
N GLU A 491 5.96 -5.02 8.51
CA GLU A 491 6.54 -4.98 9.85
C GLU A 491 8.01 -5.44 9.79
N SER A 492 8.32 -6.51 9.07
CA SER A 492 9.70 -6.99 8.89
C SER A 492 10.59 -5.98 8.18
N MET A 493 10.08 -5.29 7.16
CA MET A 493 10.78 -4.19 6.48
C MET A 493 11.06 -3.04 7.45
N ALA A 494 10.08 -2.62 8.26
CA ALA A 494 10.25 -1.57 9.26
C ALA A 494 11.26 -1.96 10.37
N PHE A 495 11.32 -3.24 10.72
CA PHE A 495 12.34 -3.80 11.61
C PHE A 495 13.72 -4.00 10.94
N LYS A 496 13.83 -3.75 9.63
CA LYS A 496 15.03 -3.93 8.82
C LYS A 496 15.56 -5.36 8.87
N LEU A 497 14.67 -6.32 8.67
CA LEU A 497 15.00 -7.75 8.67
C LEU A 497 15.30 -8.23 7.24
N PRO A 498 16.30 -9.10 7.04
CA PRO A 498 16.37 -9.95 5.86
C PRO A 498 15.11 -10.80 5.74
N ILE A 499 14.44 -10.73 4.58
CA ILE A 499 13.17 -11.42 4.33
C ILE A 499 13.36 -12.53 3.31
N VAL A 500 12.88 -13.73 3.63
CA VAL A 500 12.65 -14.83 2.68
C VAL A 500 11.13 -14.99 2.57
N THR A 501 10.56 -14.77 1.38
CA THR A 501 9.11 -14.79 1.23
C THR A 501 8.66 -15.42 -0.08
N THR A 502 7.45 -15.98 -0.09
CA THR A 502 6.83 -16.45 -1.32
C THR A 502 6.41 -15.30 -2.24
N ASP A 503 6.31 -15.54 -3.53
CA ASP A 503 5.94 -14.58 -4.57
C ASP A 503 4.43 -14.58 -4.91
N VAL A 504 3.57 -14.67 -3.88
CA VAL A 504 2.12 -14.84 -4.07
C VAL A 504 1.32 -13.54 -3.96
N PHE A 505 0.34 -13.36 -4.85
CA PHE A 505 -0.67 -12.29 -4.83
C PHE A 505 -0.09 -10.88 -4.65
N GLY A 506 -0.31 -10.21 -3.52
CA GLY A 506 0.16 -8.83 -3.33
C GLY A 506 1.55 -8.71 -2.72
N ILE A 507 2.26 -9.82 -2.44
CA ILE A 507 3.66 -9.75 -2.00
C ILE A 507 4.56 -9.07 -3.04
N PRO A 508 4.46 -9.39 -4.35
CA PRO A 508 5.23 -8.70 -5.39
C PRO A 508 4.79 -7.24 -5.65
N GLU A 509 3.72 -6.76 -5.01
CA GLU A 509 3.34 -5.34 -5.01
C GLU A 509 3.97 -4.57 -3.84
N ILE A 510 4.44 -5.28 -2.81
CA ILE A 510 5.18 -4.71 -1.67
C ILE A 510 6.67 -4.63 -1.98
N LEU A 511 7.22 -5.66 -2.64
CA LEU A 511 8.66 -5.91 -2.77
C LEU A 511 9.14 -5.78 -4.22
N GLU A 512 10.33 -5.21 -4.40
CA GLU A 512 11.03 -5.19 -5.68
C GLU A 512 11.48 -6.59 -6.12
N LYS A 513 11.51 -6.82 -7.43
CA LYS A 513 11.86 -8.12 -8.04
C LYS A 513 13.35 -8.37 -8.21
N ASN A 514 14.21 -7.43 -7.83
CA ASN A 514 15.67 -7.50 -7.98
C ASN A 514 16.37 -8.32 -6.88
N ASN A 515 15.62 -8.88 -5.93
CA ASN A 515 16.13 -9.56 -4.73
C ASN A 515 16.97 -8.68 -3.80
N GLU A 516 16.88 -7.34 -3.93
CA GLU A 516 17.59 -6.42 -3.03
C GLU A 516 16.82 -6.24 -1.70
N GLU A 517 15.49 -6.26 -1.74
CA GLU A 517 14.64 -6.08 -0.56
C GLU A 517 14.26 -7.40 0.15
N ALA A 518 14.19 -8.50 -0.60
CA ALA A 518 13.82 -9.82 -0.11
C ALA A 518 14.24 -10.93 -1.08
N LEU A 519 14.45 -12.14 -0.55
CA LEU A 519 14.62 -13.34 -1.36
C LEU A 519 13.26 -13.97 -1.67
N LEU A 520 12.82 -13.86 -2.93
CA LEU A 520 11.55 -14.41 -3.39
C LEU A 520 11.68 -15.90 -3.76
N VAL A 521 10.75 -16.72 -3.25
CA VAL A 521 10.69 -18.16 -3.52
C VAL A 521 9.29 -18.56 -4.03
N HIS A 522 9.19 -19.71 -4.69
CA HIS A 522 7.88 -20.24 -5.07
C HIS A 522 7.15 -20.82 -3.85
N ALA A 523 5.82 -20.61 -3.79
CA ALA A 523 5.00 -21.19 -2.74
C ALA A 523 5.04 -22.73 -2.78
N GLY A 524 5.21 -23.34 -1.61
CA GLY A 524 5.32 -24.80 -1.49
C GLY A 524 6.71 -25.39 -1.81
N ASP A 525 7.75 -24.57 -1.94
CA ASP A 525 9.13 -25.03 -2.17
C ASP A 525 9.99 -24.95 -0.87
N PRO A 526 9.98 -26.00 -0.02
CA PRO A 526 10.78 -26.00 1.21
C PRO A 526 12.29 -26.01 0.95
N LEU A 527 12.74 -26.55 -0.19
CA LEU A 527 14.15 -26.62 -0.53
C LEU A 527 14.72 -25.23 -0.86
N HIS A 528 13.97 -24.42 -1.59
CA HIS A 528 14.38 -23.05 -1.89
C HIS A 528 14.43 -22.20 -0.60
N ILE A 529 13.42 -22.31 0.27
CA ILE A 529 13.43 -21.65 1.59
C ILE A 529 14.67 -22.08 2.40
N ALA A 530 14.96 -23.38 2.48
CA ALA A 530 16.13 -23.89 3.19
C ALA A 530 17.46 -23.32 2.64
N ARG A 531 17.61 -23.24 1.31
CA ARG A 531 18.79 -22.65 0.67
C ARG A 531 18.95 -21.17 0.98
N CYS A 532 17.87 -20.40 0.93
CA CYS A 532 17.88 -18.98 1.28
C CYS A 532 18.30 -18.77 2.75
N ILE A 533 17.71 -19.53 3.68
CA ILE A 533 18.08 -19.48 5.10
C ILE A 533 19.57 -19.82 5.27
N LYS A 534 20.04 -20.91 4.66
CA LYS A 534 21.44 -21.33 4.74
C LYS A 534 22.40 -20.24 4.22
N ASN A 535 22.08 -19.63 3.08
CA ASN A 535 22.91 -18.58 2.50
C ASN A 535 22.99 -17.36 3.42
N LEU A 536 21.85 -16.91 3.94
CA LEU A 536 21.79 -15.79 4.88
C LEU A 536 22.50 -16.13 6.19
N VAL A 537 22.43 -17.37 6.69
CA VAL A 537 23.17 -17.81 7.89
C VAL A 537 24.68 -17.79 7.66
N SER A 538 25.15 -18.24 6.49
CA SER A 538 26.57 -18.31 6.15
C SER A 538 27.20 -16.95 5.81
N ASP A 539 26.43 -15.97 5.33
CA ASP A 539 26.93 -14.69 4.86
C ASP A 539 26.35 -13.51 5.66
N PRO A 540 27.08 -12.98 6.66
CA PRO A 540 26.66 -11.80 7.40
C PRO A 540 26.47 -10.55 6.54
N LYS A 541 27.24 -10.39 5.47
CA LYS A 541 27.12 -9.20 4.60
C LYS A 541 25.86 -9.24 3.76
N ALA A 542 25.39 -10.43 3.38
CA ALA A 542 24.10 -10.57 2.70
C ALA A 542 22.90 -10.28 3.63
N ARG A 543 23.10 -10.28 4.96
CA ARG A 543 22.06 -9.91 5.94
C ARG A 543 22.06 -8.42 6.30
N GLU A 544 23.19 -7.74 6.10
CA GLU A 544 23.36 -6.30 6.36
C GLU A 544 22.95 -5.49 5.14
#